data_AF-A0A496L1Y5-F1
#
_entry.id   AF-A0A496L1Y5-F1
#
_cell.length_a   1.000
_cell.length_b   1.000
_cell.length_c   1.000
_cell.angle_alpha   90.00
_cell.angle_beta   90.00
_cell.angle_gamma   90.00
#
_symmetry.space_group_name_H-M   'P 1'
#
loop_
_entity.id
_entity.type
_entity.pdbx_description
1 polymer ?
#
loop_
_entity_poly.entity_id
_entity_poly.type
_entity_poly.pdbx_seq_one_letter_code
_entity_poly.pdbx_strand_id
1 'polypeptide(L)' 'TPRNDYVHNHVLRTAINGLWGESISLSTAGTVEKTLSYEVKNDKWKLENCSVVGVIINTNTKEIITAGMAKVQ' A
#
# COMPACT_ATOMS: atom_id res chain seq x y z
N THR A 1 -14.82 -27.82 -14.66
CA THR A 1 -14.99 -27.82 -13.18
C THR A 1 -14.20 -26.66 -12.62
N PRO A 2 -14.74 -25.83 -11.69
CA PRO A 2 -13.96 -24.75 -11.09
C PRO A 2 -12.78 -25.30 -10.30
N ARG A 3 -11.68 -24.55 -10.27
CA ARG A 3 -10.46 -24.89 -9.55
C ARG A 3 -10.58 -24.41 -8.09
N ASN A 4 -10.81 -25.33 -7.16
CA ASN A 4 -11.10 -25.01 -5.74
C ASN A 4 -9.85 -24.74 -4.88
N ASP A 5 -8.64 -25.02 -5.38
CA ASP A 5 -7.36 -24.80 -4.70
C ASP A 5 -6.71 -23.45 -5.05
N TYR A 6 -7.35 -22.62 -5.86
CA TYR A 6 -6.79 -21.35 -6.27
C TYR A 6 -6.85 -20.31 -5.14
N VAL A 7 -5.71 -19.70 -4.84
CA VAL A 7 -5.58 -18.62 -3.85
C VAL A 7 -5.05 -17.37 -4.52
N HIS A 8 -5.81 -16.27 -4.43
CA HIS A 8 -5.34 -14.97 -4.89
C HIS A 8 -4.22 -14.45 -3.97
N ASN A 9 -3.08 -14.08 -4.56
CA ASN A 9 -1.98 -13.44 -3.86
C ASN A 9 -1.91 -11.94 -4.20
N HIS A 10 -1.43 -11.13 -3.25
CA HIS A 10 -1.14 -9.70 -3.42
C HIS A 10 -2.27 -8.86 -4.05
N VAL A 11 -3.53 -9.20 -3.77
CA VAL A 11 -4.69 -8.42 -4.24
C VAL A 11 -4.69 -7.05 -3.54
N LEU A 12 -4.71 -5.97 -4.32
CA LEU A 12 -4.95 -4.63 -3.80
C LEU A 12 -6.36 -4.55 -3.22
N ARG A 13 -6.45 -4.39 -1.89
CA ARG A 13 -7.73 -4.40 -1.17
C ARG A 13 -8.32 -3.01 -0.93
N THR A 14 -7.47 -2.02 -0.70
CA THR A 14 -7.85 -0.64 -0.40
C THR A 14 -6.68 0.30 -0.66
N ALA A 15 -6.97 1.60 -0.80
CA ALA A 15 -5.99 2.67 -0.83
C ALA A 15 -6.05 3.44 0.50
N ILE A 16 -5.01 3.34 1.33
CA ILE A 16 -4.98 3.89 2.69
C ILE A 16 -5.02 5.43 2.68
N ASN A 17 -4.30 6.06 1.74
CA ASN A 17 -4.19 7.51 1.59
C ASN A 17 -4.90 8.03 0.32
N GLY A 18 -5.98 7.34 -0.10
CA GLY A 18 -6.75 7.70 -1.30
C GLY A 18 -6.19 7.11 -2.60
N LEU A 19 -7.03 7.12 -3.65
CA LEU A 19 -6.76 6.43 -4.92
C LEU A 19 -5.49 6.91 -5.65
N TRP A 20 -5.15 8.19 -5.47
CA TRP A 20 -3.99 8.83 -6.08
C TRP A 20 -2.85 9.07 -5.10
N GLY A 21 -3.01 8.57 -3.87
CA GLY A 21 -2.14 8.88 -2.75
C GLY A 21 -2.20 10.36 -2.38
N GLU A 22 -1.12 10.83 -1.77
CA GLU A 22 -0.97 12.20 -1.29
C GLU A 22 0.41 12.72 -1.70
N SER A 23 0.49 14.01 -2.06
CA SER A 23 1.75 14.65 -2.39
C SER A 23 2.73 14.58 -1.21
N ILE A 24 4.00 14.38 -1.55
CA ILE A 24 5.14 14.41 -0.63
C ILE A 24 6.18 15.37 -1.20
N SER A 25 6.62 16.31 -0.37
CA SER A 25 7.72 17.21 -0.69
C SER A 25 9.01 16.63 -0.17
N LEU A 26 9.92 16.27 -1.07
CA LEU A 26 11.26 15.80 -0.71
C LEU A 26 12.18 17.03 -0.55
N SER A 27 12.80 17.20 0.62
CA SER A 27 13.87 18.17 0.81
C SER A 27 15.21 17.55 0.44
N THR A 28 16.14 18.36 -0.10
CA THR A 28 17.50 17.93 -0.46
C THR A 28 18.36 17.54 0.75
N ALA A 29 17.90 17.86 1.96
CA ALA A 29 18.47 17.38 3.21
C ALA A 29 17.32 16.91 4.13
N GLY A 30 17.37 15.64 4.54
CA GLY A 30 16.51 15.10 5.59
C GLY A 30 15.73 13.83 5.24
N THR A 31 15.05 13.32 6.25
CA THR A 31 14.05 12.25 6.16
C THR A 31 12.67 12.88 6.12
N VAL A 32 11.79 12.40 5.23
CA VAL A 32 10.37 12.74 5.27
C VAL A 32 9.60 11.60 5.91
N GLU A 33 8.93 11.88 7.01
CA GLU A 33 8.09 10.92 7.72
C GLU A 33 6.62 11.26 7.54
N LYS A 34 5.80 10.23 7.40
CA LYS A 34 4.35 10.37 7.31
C LYS A 34 3.68 9.21 8.01
N THR A 35 2.79 9.55 8.94
CA THR A 35 2.00 8.58 9.69
C THR A 35 0.59 8.54 9.13
N LEU A 36 0.12 7.35 8.79
CA LEU A 36 -1.23 7.10 8.30
C LEU A 36 -1.91 6.11 9.25
N SER A 37 -3.14 6.42 9.64
CA SER A 37 -3.98 5.52 10.43
C SER A 37 -5.10 5.00 9.55
N TYR A 38 -5.29 3.68 9.54
CA TYR A 38 -6.36 3.03 8.80
C TYR A 38 -7.08 2.02 9.69
N GLU A 39 -8.40 2.20 9.81
CA GLU A 39 -9.27 1.23 10.46
C GLU A 39 -9.80 0.24 9.42
N VAL A 40 -9.55 -1.05 9.66
CA VAL A 40 -10.03 -2.12 8.76
C VAL A 40 -11.52 -2.30 8.95
N LYS A 41 -12.30 -1.87 7.95
CA LYS A 41 -13.78 -1.95 7.99
C LYS A 41 -14.34 -3.30 7.53
N ASN A 42 -13.51 -4.16 6.94
CA ASN A 42 -13.94 -5.43 6.38
C ASN A 42 -13.43 -6.58 7.25
N ASP A 43 -14.33 -7.16 8.02
CA ASP A 43 -14.10 -8.29 8.93
C ASP A 43 -13.67 -9.59 8.23
N LYS A 44 -13.84 -9.68 6.91
CA LYS A 44 -13.40 -10.85 6.11
C LYS A 44 -11.91 -10.83 5.80
N TRP A 45 -11.19 -9.76 6.12
CA TRP A 45 -9.75 -9.70 5.89
C TRP A 45 -9.01 -10.41 7.02
N LYS A 46 -8.31 -11.48 6.66
CA LYS A 46 -7.34 -12.15 7.52
C LYS A 46 -6.06 -11.33 7.57
N LEU A 47 -5.91 -10.49 8.60
CA LEU A 47 -4.82 -9.51 8.69
C LEU A 47 -3.43 -10.16 8.69
N GLU A 48 -3.31 -11.38 9.19
CA GLU A 48 -2.08 -12.17 9.14
C GLU A 48 -1.60 -12.46 7.69
N ASN A 49 -2.53 -12.41 6.72
CA ASN A 49 -2.25 -12.57 5.30
C ASN A 49 -2.15 -11.22 4.55
N CYS A 50 -2.30 -10.10 5.26
CA CYS A 50 -2.25 -8.77 4.68
C CYS A 50 -0.84 -8.17 4.79
N SER A 51 -0.57 -7.20 3.92
CA SER A 51 0.65 -6.40 3.94
C SER A 51 0.30 -5.00 3.44
N VAL A 52 0.98 -4.00 3.98
CA VAL A 52 0.90 -2.62 3.50
C VAL A 52 2.08 -2.39 2.56
N VAL A 53 1.80 -1.84 1.38
CA VAL A 53 2.82 -1.46 0.40
C VAL A 53 2.77 0.05 0.26
N GLY A 54 3.90 0.72 0.53
CA GLY A 54 4.10 2.14 0.28
C GLY A 54 4.90 2.32 -1.00
N VAL A 55 4.48 3.26 -1.85
CA VAL A 55 5.14 3.55 -3.14
C VAL A 55 5.30 5.06 -3.28
N ILE A 56 6.49 5.51 -3.66
CA ILE A 56 6.76 6.89 -4.05
C ILE A 56 6.82 6.94 -5.57
N ILE A 57 5.98 7.79 -6.17
CA ILE A 57 5.79 7.86 -7.61
C ILE A 57 6.04 9.30 -8.07
N ASN A 58 6.78 9.46 -9.17
CA ASN A 58 6.85 10.73 -9.87
C ASN A 58 5.53 10.94 -10.64
N THR A 59 4.73 11.91 -10.22
CA THR A 59 3.39 12.13 -10.78
C THR A 59 3.39 12.60 -12.23
N ASN A 60 4.49 13.12 -12.75
CA ASN A 60 4.60 13.52 -14.16
C ASN A 60 4.96 12.32 -15.03
N THR A 61 6.08 11.65 -14.74
CA THR A 61 6.62 10.53 -15.55
C THR A 61 5.94 9.20 -15.28
N LYS A 62 5.19 9.09 -14.17
CA LYS A 62 4.56 7.86 -13.65
C LYS A 62 5.56 6.79 -13.21
N GLU A 63 6.84 7.15 -13.08
CA GLU A 63 7.88 6.27 -12.59
C GLU A 63 7.71 5.99 -11.09
N ILE A 64 7.86 4.73 -10.69
CA ILE A 64 7.99 4.33 -9.30
C ILE A 64 9.45 4.58 -8.89
N ILE A 65 9.66 5.54 -7.99
CA ILE A 65 11.00 5.91 -7.49
C ILE A 65 11.48 4.88 -6.46
N THR A 66 10.60 4.50 -5.53
CA THR A 66 10.89 3.48 -4.52
C THR A 66 9.60 2.86 -3.98
N ALA A 67 9.73 1.66 -3.42
CA ALA A 67 8.65 0.97 -2.76
C ALA A 67 9.15 0.22 -1.52
N GLY A 68 8.28 0.10 -0.53
CA GLY A 68 8.51 -0.68 0.69
C GLY A 68 7.26 -1.47 1.07
N MET A 69 7.44 -2.58 1.77
CA MET A 69 6.35 -3.40 2.25
C MET A 69 6.54 -3.75 3.72
N ALA A 70 5.45 -3.73 4.49
CA ALA A 70 5.40 -4.21 5.86
C ALA A 70 4.22 -5.18 6.04
N LYS A 71 4.41 -6.21 6.88
CA LYS A 71 3.32 -7.11 7.30
C LYS A 71 2.41 -6.40 8.30
N VAL A 72 1.11 -6.65 8.20
CA VAL A 72 0.17 -6.25 9.25
C VAL A 72 0.36 -7.26 10.39
N GLN A 73 0.70 -6.77 11.59
CA GLN A 73 0.85 -7.58 12.79
C GLN A 73 -0.49 -7.79 13.49
#